data_AF-A0A842NMD2-F1
#
_entry.id   AF-A0A842NMD2-F1
#
_cell.length_a   1.000
_cell.length_b   1.000
_cell.length_c   1.000
_cell.angle_alpha   90.00
_cell.angle_beta   90.00
_cell.angle_gamma   90.00
#
_symmetry.space_group_name_H-M   'P 1'
#
loop_
_entity.id
_entity.type
_entity.pdbx_description
1 polymer ?
#
loop_
_entity_poly.entity_id
_entity_poly.type
_entity_poly.pdbx_seq_one_letter_code
_entity_poly.pdbx_strand_id
1 'polypeptide(L)' 'EGGWKILFMVLMFIGIVLIFLNAIHVEDGRSWWEYSWNFMVENWQGDAVASIILLIVVVGLMYFITKGPTTKKTKDKSGG' A
#
# COMPACT_ATOMS: atom_id res chain seq x y z
N GLU A 1 -8.80 -14.92 -6.25
CA GLU A 1 -7.99 -14.26 -7.31
C GLU A 1 -8.50 -12.85 -7.69
N GLY A 2 -9.25 -12.15 -6.82
CA GLY A 2 -9.87 -10.85 -7.15
C GLY A 2 -9.23 -9.60 -6.53
N GLY A 3 -8.42 -9.76 -5.47
CA GLY A 3 -7.88 -8.62 -4.71
C GLY A 3 -6.99 -7.69 -5.52
N TRP A 4 -6.21 -8.22 -6.47
CA TRP A 4 -5.34 -7.42 -7.33
C TRP A 4 -6.10 -6.54 -8.32
N LYS A 5 -7.18 -7.06 -8.91
CA LYS A 5 -8.06 -6.29 -9.81
C LYS A 5 -8.80 -5.19 -9.06
N ILE A 6 -9.26 -5.47 -7.84
CA ILE A 6 -9.93 -4.48 -6.99
C ILE A 6 -8.95 -3.38 -6.58
N LEU A 7 -7.75 -3.76 -6.14
CA LEU A 7 -6.71 -2.80 -5.77
C LEU A 7 -6.32 -1.90 -6.96
N PHE A 8 -6.12 -2.49 -8.15
CA PHE A 8 -5.81 -1.73 -9.36
C PHE A 8 -6.96 -0.79 -9.77
N MET A 9 -8.21 -1.25 -9.69
CA MET A 9 -9.40 -0.44 -9.99
C MET A 9 -9.51 0.76 -9.04
N VAL A 10 -9.28 0.54 -7.74
CA VAL A 10 -9.28 1.60 -6.73
C VAL A 10 -8.14 2.59 -6.96
N LEU A 11 -6.93 2.11 -7.28
CA LEU A 11 -5.76 2.95 -7.54
C LEU A 11 -5.98 3.84 -8.79
N MET A 12 -6.58 3.28 -9.84
CA MET A 12 -6.95 4.03 -11.05
C MET A 12 -8.03 5.08 -10.77
N PHE A 13 -9.04 4.74 -9.98
CA PHE A 13 -10.09 5.67 -9.57
C PHE A 13 -9.51 6.83 -8.75
N ILE A 14 -8.63 6.52 -7.79
CA ILE A 14 -7.92 7.53 -7.01
C ILE A 14 -7.08 8.42 -7.94
N GLY A 15 -6.32 7.85 -8.88
CA GLY A 15 -5.52 8.64 -9.82
C GLY A 15 -6.35 9.63 -10.66
N ILE A 16 -7.52 9.21 -11.14
CA ILE A 16 -8.43 10.09 -11.90
C ILE A 16 -8.97 11.21 -11.00
N VAL A 17 -9.44 10.89 -9.80
CA VAL A 17 -9.92 11.87 -8.82
C VAL A 17 -8.82 12.87 -8.46
N LEU A 18 -7.58 12.42 -8.30
CA LEU A 18 -6.45 13.29 -7.99
C LEU A 18 -6.11 14.25 -9.14
N ILE A 19 -6.20 13.81 -10.40
CA ILE A 19 -6.01 14.69 -11.56
C ILE A 19 -7.11 15.75 -11.61
N PHE A 20 -8.38 15.36 -11.38
CA PHE A 20 -9.49 16.32 -11.33
C PHE A 20 -9.35 17.29 -10.16
N LEU A 21 -8.89 16.82 -9.00
CA LEU A 21 -8.68 17.67 -7.84
C LEU A 21 -7.50 18.63 -8.05
N ASN A 22 -6.42 18.19 -8.72
CA ASN A 22 -5.33 19.08 -9.12
C ASN A 22 -5.74 20.09 -10.21
N ALA A 23 -6.70 19.75 -11.06
CA ALA A 23 -7.21 20.66 -12.09
C ALA A 23 -8.01 21.83 -11.50
N ILE A 24 -8.62 21.65 -10.31
CA ILE A 24 -9.32 22.71 -9.60
C ILE A 24 -8.28 23.56 -8.86
N HIS A 25 -8.05 24.78 -9.36
CA HIS A 25 -7.15 25.75 -8.74
C HIS A 25 -7.97 26.64 -7.80
N VAL A 26 -7.48 26.82 -6.56
CA VAL A 26 -8.05 27.79 -5.62
C VAL A 26 -7.60 29.19 -6.07
N GLU A 27 -8.41 30.23 -5.85
CA GLU A 27 -8.13 31.65 -6.22
C GLU A 27 -6.75 32.16 -5.74
N ASP A 28 -6.14 31.48 -4.78
CA ASP A 28 -4.85 31.77 -4.17
C ASP A 28 -3.62 31.25 -4.96
N GLY A 29 -3.84 30.73 -6.18
CA GLY A 29 -2.78 30.22 -7.08
C GLY A 29 -2.20 28.86 -6.68
N ARG A 30 -2.70 28.26 -5.59
CA ARG A 30 -2.32 26.92 -5.13
C ARG A 30 -3.35 25.88 -5.58
N SER A 31 -2.87 24.72 -6.00
CA SER A 31 -3.76 23.62 -6.40
C SER A 31 -4.45 23.02 -5.17
N TRP A 32 -5.67 22.52 -5.33
CA TRP A 32 -6.38 21.79 -4.26
C TRP A 32 -5.59 20.55 -3.79
N TRP A 33 -4.73 20.01 -4.66
CA TRP A 33 -3.78 18.98 -4.31
C TRP A 33 -2.80 19.46 -3.23
N GLU A 34 -2.15 20.61 -3.39
CA GLU A 34 -1.20 21.13 -2.40
C GLU A 34 -1.86 21.44 -1.05
N TYR A 35 -3.09 21.99 -1.06
CA TYR A 35 -3.84 22.25 0.17
C TYR A 35 -4.19 20.95 0.91
N SER A 36 -4.73 19.96 0.19
CA SER A 36 -5.11 18.67 0.75
C SER A 36 -3.88 17.85 1.17
N TRP A 37 -2.78 17.96 0.42
CA TRP A 37 -1.51 17.31 0.71
C TRP A 37 -0.85 17.89 1.95
N ASN A 38 -0.76 19.22 2.06
CA ASN A 38 -0.25 19.87 3.28
C ASN A 38 -1.13 19.55 4.49
N PHE A 39 -2.46 19.60 4.35
CA PHE A 39 -3.37 19.23 5.44
C PHE A 39 -3.21 17.75 5.83
N MET A 40 -3.06 16.85 4.87
CA MET A 40 -2.87 15.42 5.14
C MET A 40 -1.49 15.14 5.74
N VAL A 41 -0.43 15.84 5.33
CA VAL A 41 0.92 15.72 5.90
C VAL A 41 1.01 16.35 7.29
N GLU A 42 0.37 17.49 7.53
CA GLU A 42 0.29 18.11 8.87
C GLU A 42 -0.52 17.26 9.86
N ASN A 43 -1.56 16.57 9.39
CA ASN A 43 -2.36 15.67 10.22
C ASN A 43 -1.83 14.22 10.25
N TRP A 44 -0.94 13.82 9.32
CA TRP A 44 -0.10 12.64 9.45
C TRP A 44 1.00 12.94 10.48
N GLN A 45 0.60 13.03 11.75
CA GLN A 45 1.52 13.02 12.88
C GLN A 45 2.50 11.85 12.70
N GLY A 46 3.80 12.11 12.93
CA GLY A 46 4.88 11.15 12.71
C GLY A 46 4.63 9.77 13.31
N ASP A 47 3.76 9.68 14.34
CA ASP A 47 3.29 8.46 14.97
C ASP A 47 2.55 7.52 14.01
N ALA A 48 1.69 8.04 13.14
CA ALA A 48 0.96 7.24 12.16
C ALA A 48 1.92 6.64 11.12
N VAL A 49 2.86 7.45 10.60
CA VAL A 49 3.89 7.00 9.66
C VAL A 49 4.83 5.98 10.32
N ALA A 50 5.25 6.23 11.56
CA ALA A 50 6.09 5.32 12.34
C ALA A 50 5.38 3.98 12.61
N SER A 51 4.09 3.99 12.94
CA SER A 51 3.30 2.76 13.14
C SER A 51 3.16 1.93 11.86
N ILE A 52 2.99 2.58 10.71
CA ILE A 52 2.92 1.93 9.40
C ILE A 52 4.26 1.30 9.03
N ILE A 53 5.37 2.03 9.23
CA ILE A 53 6.72 1.53 9.00
C ILE A 53 7.01 0.32 9.90
N LEU A 54 6.68 0.41 11.20
CA LEU A 54 6.83 -0.69 12.15
C LEU A 54 6.03 -1.93 11.71
N LEU A 55 4.79 -1.74 11.26
CA LEU A 55 3.94 -2.83 10.79
C LEU A 55 4.52 -3.51 9.54
N ILE A 56 5.03 -2.73 8.58
CA ILE A 56 5.70 -3.27 7.39
C ILE A 56 6.95 -4.08 7.79
N VAL A 57 7.74 -3.59 8.74
CA VAL A 57 8.93 -4.28 9.24
C VAL A 57 8.54 -5.60 9.91
N VAL A 58 7.53 -5.61 10.78
CA VAL A 58 7.06 -6.84 11.46
C VAL A 58 6.55 -7.88 10.46
N VAL A 59 5.75 -7.47 9.49
CA VAL A 59 5.24 -8.36 8.44
C VAL A 59 6.39 -8.88 7.56
N GLY A 60 7.35 -8.02 7.22
CA GLY A 60 8.55 -8.39 6.46
C GLY A 60 9.42 -9.41 7.21
N LEU A 61 9.62 -9.21 8.51
CA LEU A 61 10.34 -10.16 9.37
C LEU A 61 9.58 -11.47 9.51
N MET A 62 8.26 -11.46 9.75
CA MET A 62 7.46 -12.69 9.79
C MET A 62 7.55 -13.46 8.48
N TYR A 63 7.47 -12.78 7.34
CA TYR A 63 7.61 -13.40 6.03
C TYR A 63 9.02 -13.98 5.82
N PHE A 64 10.06 -13.25 6.22
CA PHE A 64 11.44 -13.71 6.14
C PHE A 64 11.69 -14.95 7.02
N ILE A 65 11.19 -14.94 8.25
CA ILE A 65 11.36 -16.04 9.23
C ILE A 65 10.51 -17.25 8.84
N THR A 66 9.28 -17.05 8.38
CA THR A 66 8.36 -18.15 8.01
C THR A 66 8.79 -18.84 6.71
N LYS A 67 9.66 -18.21 5.91
CA LYS A 67 10.36 -18.87 4.80
C LYS A 67 11.50 -19.79 5.27
N GLY A 68 11.28 -20.56 6.33
CA GLY A 68 12.09 -21.74 6.61
C GLY A 68 12.06 -22.72 5.42
N PRO A 69 13.11 -23.52 5.21
CA PRO A 69 13.19 -24.42 4.06
C PRO A 69 11.95 -25.32 4.07
N THR A 70 11.10 -25.15 3.06
CA THR A 70 10.02 -26.09 2.83
C THR A 70 10.68 -27.43 2.57
N THR A 71 10.68 -28.34 3.54
CA THR A 71 10.98 -29.74 3.26
C THR A 71 9.95 -30.19 2.24
N LYS A 72 10.33 -30.15 0.96
CA LYS A 72 9.61 -30.83 -0.11
C LYS A 72 9.54 -32.27 0.35
N LYS A 73 8.39 -32.70 0.86
CA LYS A 73 8.13 -34.11 1.07
C LYS A 73 8.19 -34.76 -0.30
N THR A 74 9.29 -35.43 -0.58
CA THR A 74 9.41 -36.41 -1.64
C THR A 74 8.25 -37.40 -1.43
N LYS A 75 7.20 -37.28 -2.25
CA LYS A 75 6.24 -38.37 -2.43
C LYS A 75 6.95 -39.39 -3.29
N ASP A 76 7.73 -40.24 -2.64
CA ASP A 76 8.06 -41.54 -3.19
C ASP A 76 6.82 -42.43 -2.98
N LYS A 77 6.17 -42.79 -4.08
CA LYS A 77 5.25 -43.91 -4.17
C LYS A 77 5.48 -44.59 -5.52
N SER A 78 6.66 -45.19 -5.64
CA SER A 78 6.81 -46.45 -6.36
C SER A 78 6.39 -47.59 -5.43
N GLY A 79 5.59 -48.54 -5.95
CA GLY A 79 5.40 -49.86 -5.35
C GLY A 79 3.98 -50.20 -4.88
N GLY A 80 3.29 -51.04 -5.66
CA GLY A 80 2.01 -51.66 -5.35
C GLY A 80 1.33 -52.18 -6.62
#